data_AF-S8E9G4-F1
#
_entry.id   AF-S8E9G4-F1
#
_cell.length_a   1.000
_cell.length_b   1.000
_cell.length_c   1.000
_cell.angle_alpha   90.00
_cell.angle_beta   90.00
_cell.angle_gamma   90.00
#
_symmetry.space_group_name_H-M   'P 1'
#
loop_
_entity.id
_entity.type
_entity.pdbx_description
1 polymer ?
#
loop_
_entity_poly.entity_id
_entity_poly.type
_entity_poly.pdbx_seq_one_letter_code
_entity_poly.pdbx_strand_id
1 'polypeptide(L)'
;LESQPLFSDKEVKDALEASASTGEFWEDWEKLKSILSYYLKQVFSQYPEAKMTTEQQISSLGEAFPDLLTRLDDALYGFDEGPPFTLQRLCEILLSATSIYPHLSKLAFALEKNLLVTSTLSVPTR
;
A
#
# COMPACT_ATOMS: atom_id res chain seq x y z
N LEU A 1 -10.75 7.27 -21.40
CA LEU A 1 -11.72 6.59 -20.50
C LEU A 1 -11.28 6.95 -19.09
N GLU A 2 -11.83 8.03 -18.55
CA GLU A 2 -11.56 8.46 -17.18
C GLU A 2 -12.15 7.39 -16.25
N SER A 3 -11.28 6.54 -15.69
CA SER A 3 -11.66 5.64 -14.62
C SER A 3 -12.18 6.50 -13.48
N GLN A 4 -13.49 6.51 -13.26
CA GLN A 4 -14.10 7.09 -12.08
C GLN A 4 -13.32 6.55 -10.86
N PRO A 5 -12.87 7.41 -9.94
CA PRO A 5 -12.14 6.93 -8.77
C PRO A 5 -13.04 5.96 -8.01
N LEU A 6 -12.59 4.71 -7.83
CA LEU A 6 -13.36 3.65 -7.18
C LEU A 6 -13.74 4.01 -5.73
N PHE A 7 -12.98 4.93 -5.14
CA PHE A 7 -13.14 5.49 -3.80
C PHE A 7 -12.86 7.00 -3.84
N SER A 8 -13.60 7.81 -3.09
CA SER A 8 -13.31 9.25 -2.99
C SER A 8 -12.00 9.48 -2.22
N ASP A 9 -11.18 10.47 -2.60
CA ASP A 9 -9.95 10.84 -1.86
C ASP A 9 -10.18 11.00 -0.35
N LYS A 10 -11.32 11.59 0.03
CA LYS A 10 -11.71 11.76 1.43
C LYS A 10 -11.91 10.40 2.12
N GLU A 11 -12.59 9.46 1.46
CA GLU A 11 -12.84 8.12 2.03
C GLU A 11 -11.54 7.34 2.18
N VAL A 12 -10.67 7.40 1.17
CA VAL A 12 -9.36 6.76 1.21
C VAL A 12 -8.54 7.30 2.38
N LYS A 13 -8.46 8.62 2.52
CA LYS A 13 -7.65 9.26 3.55
C LYS A 13 -8.20 9.01 4.94
N ASP A 14 -9.51 9.11 5.14
CA ASP A 14 -10.18 8.84 6.42
C ASP A 14 -9.95 7.39 6.87
N ALA A 15 -10.07 6.43 5.95
CA ALA A 15 -9.78 5.02 6.23
C ALA A 15 -8.30 4.78 6.60
N LEU A 16 -7.36 5.37 5.84
CA LEU A 16 -5.93 5.25 6.17
C LEU A 16 -5.57 5.94 7.49
N GLU A 17 -6.11 7.13 7.77
CA GLU A 17 -5.85 7.86 9.02
C GLU A 17 -6.44 7.13 10.23
N ALA A 18 -7.64 6.55 10.08
CA ALA A 18 -8.25 5.70 11.10
C ALA A 18 -7.37 4.47 11.37
N SER A 19 -7.03 3.69 10.34
CA SER A 19 -6.19 2.50 10.48
C SER A 19 -4.77 2.81 10.99
N ALA A 20 -4.19 3.96 10.61
CA ALA A 20 -2.91 4.46 11.12
C ALA A 20 -2.98 4.92 12.58
N SER A 21 -4.15 5.33 13.08
CA SER A 21 -4.30 5.85 14.44
C SER A 21 -4.72 4.79 15.45
N THR A 22 -5.64 3.90 15.07
CA THR A 22 -6.22 2.89 15.98
C THR A 22 -5.62 1.50 15.80
N GLY A 23 -5.03 1.21 14.62
CA GLY A 23 -4.68 -0.17 14.24
C GLY A 23 -5.91 -1.07 14.03
N GLU A 24 -7.12 -0.51 14.16
CA GLU A 24 -8.39 -1.19 13.91
C GLU A 24 -8.80 -0.98 12.44
N PHE A 25 -9.34 -2.04 11.85
CA PHE A 25 -9.98 -1.99 10.55
C PHE A 25 -11.49 -1.94 10.75
N TRP A 26 -12.17 -1.00 10.10
CA TRP A 26 -13.63 -0.89 10.15
C TRP A 26 -14.26 -2.02 9.34
N GLU A 27 -14.64 -3.09 10.04
CA GLU A 27 -15.57 -4.17 9.65
C GLU A 27 -15.20 -5.02 8.41
N ASP A 28 -14.68 -4.45 7.32
CA ASP A 28 -14.38 -5.11 6.05
C ASP A 28 -12.90 -4.95 5.63
N TRP A 29 -12.07 -5.91 6.00
CA TRP A 29 -10.67 -5.99 5.56
C TRP A 29 -10.56 -6.01 4.03
N GLU A 30 -11.46 -6.72 3.34
CA GLU A 30 -11.53 -6.77 1.87
C GLU A 30 -11.72 -5.38 1.22
N LYS A 31 -12.55 -4.53 1.84
CA LYS A 31 -12.73 -3.14 1.39
C LYS A 31 -11.46 -2.33 1.64
N LEU A 32 -10.82 -2.51 2.81
CA LEU A 32 -9.57 -1.82 3.12
C LEU A 32 -8.43 -2.25 2.19
N LYS A 33 -8.31 -3.54 1.83
CA LYS A 33 -7.36 -4.03 0.80
C LYS A 33 -7.56 -3.29 -0.52
N SER A 34 -8.82 -3.15 -0.95
CA SER A 34 -9.16 -2.44 -2.19
C SER A 34 -8.76 -0.96 -2.13
N ILE A 35 -9.02 -0.29 -1.00
CA ILE A 35 -8.64 1.10 -0.76
C ILE A 35 -7.11 1.25 -0.75
N LEU A 36 -6.40 0.38 -0.04
CA LEU A 36 -4.94 0.36 0.06
C LEU A 36 -4.28 0.11 -1.30
N SER A 37 -4.77 -0.89 -2.04
CA SER A 37 -4.32 -1.18 -3.41
C SER A 37 -4.51 0.03 -4.33
N TYR A 38 -5.69 0.67 -4.27
CA TYR A 38 -5.97 1.87 -5.05
C TYR A 38 -5.03 3.02 -4.67
N TYR A 39 -4.88 3.31 -3.37
CA TYR A 39 -4.05 4.41 -2.90
C TYR A 39 -2.56 4.17 -3.16
N LEU A 40 -2.07 2.94 -3.01
CA LEU A 40 -0.70 2.55 -3.34
C LEU A 40 -0.42 2.85 -4.82
N LYS A 41 -1.31 2.47 -5.73
CA LYS A 41 -1.19 2.76 -7.16
C LYS A 41 -1.21 4.27 -7.43
N GLN A 42 -2.03 5.03 -6.73
CA GLN A 42 -2.05 6.50 -6.81
C GLN A 42 -0.73 7.11 -6.36
N VAL A 43 -0.25 6.76 -5.17
CA VAL A 43 1.03 7.22 -4.60
C VAL A 43 2.18 6.88 -5.54
N PHE A 44 2.27 5.64 -6.00
CA PHE A 44 3.30 5.17 -6.92
C PHE A 44 3.28 5.97 -8.23
N SER A 45 2.10 6.30 -8.75
CA SER A 45 1.96 7.12 -9.97
C SER A 45 2.43 8.57 -9.79
N GLN A 46 2.59 9.06 -8.56
CA GLN A 46 3.17 10.38 -8.30
C GLN A 46 4.69 10.40 -8.44
N TYR A 47 5.35 9.24 -8.39
CA TYR A 47 6.80 9.14 -8.51
C TYR A 47 7.25 9.27 -9.97
N PRO A 48 8.42 9.88 -10.22
CA PRO A 48 8.98 9.96 -11.57
C PRO A 48 9.26 8.57 -12.17
N GLU A 49 9.58 7.56 -11.34
CA GLU A 49 9.80 6.18 -11.75
C GLU A 49 8.60 5.54 -12.46
N ALA A 50 7.37 5.97 -12.15
CA ALA A 50 6.17 5.48 -12.83
C ALA A 50 6.05 5.96 -14.29
N LYS A 51 6.71 7.08 -14.64
CA LYS A 51 6.73 7.67 -15.98
C LYS A 51 7.98 7.30 -16.78
N MET A 52 8.92 6.59 -16.17
CA MET A 52 10.16 6.16 -16.79
C MET A 52 9.94 4.98 -17.76
N THR A 53 10.93 4.72 -18.62
CA THR A 53 10.94 3.52 -19.45
C THR A 53 11.25 2.27 -18.63
N THR A 54 10.88 1.10 -19.12
CA THR A 54 11.13 -0.19 -18.45
C THR A 54 12.61 -0.39 -18.10
N GLU A 55 13.53 0.01 -18.95
CA GLU A 55 14.98 -0.09 -18.70
C GLU A 55 15.42 0.76 -17.50
N GLN A 56 14.92 1.99 -17.40
CA GLN A 56 15.21 2.89 -16.28
C GLN A 56 14.55 2.41 -14.98
N GLN A 57 13.35 1.84 -15.08
CA GLN A 57 12.66 1.22 -13.95
C GLN A 57 13.47 0.05 -13.42
N ILE A 58 13.89 -0.88 -14.27
CA ILE A 58 14.73 -2.02 -13.86
C ILE A 58 16.04 -1.53 -13.23
N SER A 59 16.67 -0.48 -13.77
CA SER A 59 17.89 0.08 -13.17
C SER A 59 17.67 0.73 -11.79
N SER A 60 16.49 1.27 -11.52
CA SER A 60 16.21 2.03 -10.29
C SER A 60 15.51 1.19 -9.22
N LEU A 61 14.58 0.34 -9.63
CA LEU A 61 13.74 -0.52 -8.79
C LEU A 61 14.26 -1.96 -8.74
N GLY A 62 15.06 -2.40 -9.72
CA GLY A 62 15.49 -3.78 -9.88
C GLY A 62 14.53 -4.65 -10.71
N GLU A 63 13.29 -4.19 -10.90
CA GLU A 63 12.23 -4.86 -11.64
C GLU A 63 11.37 -3.81 -12.40
N ALA A 64 10.48 -4.24 -13.27
CA ALA A 64 9.57 -3.30 -13.94
C ALA A 64 8.48 -2.82 -12.96
N PHE A 65 8.04 -1.57 -13.14
CA PHE A 65 6.99 -0.98 -12.30
C PHE A 65 5.69 -1.80 -12.19
N PRO A 66 5.13 -2.40 -13.27
CA PRO A 66 3.93 -3.23 -13.14
C PRO A 66 4.17 -4.52 -12.35
N ASP A 67 5.36 -5.13 -12.44
CA ASP A 67 5.72 -6.31 -11.66
C ASP A 67 5.78 -5.98 -10.16
N LEU A 68 6.42 -4.86 -9.82
CA LEU A 68 6.48 -4.33 -8.46
C LEU A 68 5.10 -4.11 -7.85
N LEU A 69 4.21 -3.46 -8.61
CA LEU A 69 2.83 -3.24 -8.18
C LEU A 69 2.10 -4.55 -7.95
N THR A 70 2.20 -5.49 -8.91
CA THR A 70 1.56 -6.79 -8.83
C THR A 70 2.02 -7.56 -7.60
N ARG A 71 3.32 -7.53 -7.31
CA ARG A 71 3.92 -8.24 -6.17
C ARG A 71 3.49 -7.67 -4.82
N LEU A 72 3.41 -6.34 -4.70
CA LEU A 72 2.89 -5.68 -3.50
C LEU A 72 1.38 -5.92 -3.32
N ASP A 73 0.63 -5.89 -4.43
CA ASP A 73 -0.80 -6.18 -4.45
C ASP A 73 -1.05 -7.61 -3.99
N ASP A 74 -0.37 -8.59 -4.59
CA ASP A 74 -0.46 -10.01 -4.21
C ASP A 74 -0.11 -10.25 -2.73
N ALA A 75 0.97 -9.61 -2.24
CA ALA A 75 1.35 -9.69 -0.83
C ALA A 75 0.29 -9.07 0.10
N LEU A 76 -0.37 -7.99 -0.32
CA LEU A 76 -1.48 -7.38 0.43
C LEU A 76 -2.71 -8.29 0.43
N TYR A 77 -3.04 -8.91 -0.71
CA TYR A 77 -4.18 -9.81 -0.85
C TYR A 77 -3.97 -11.16 -0.14
N GLY A 78 -2.72 -11.62 0.00
CA GLY A 78 -2.36 -12.85 0.70
C GLY A 78 -2.66 -12.87 2.20
N PHE A 79 -3.07 -11.74 2.78
CA PHE A 79 -3.61 -11.67 4.13
C PHE A 79 -5.11 -12.01 4.14
N ASP A 80 -5.47 -13.29 4.07
CA ASP A 80 -6.88 -13.73 4.07
C ASP A 80 -7.52 -13.72 5.48
N GLU A 81 -6.74 -13.97 6.53
CA GLU A 81 -7.24 -14.07 7.91
C GLU A 81 -7.57 -12.70 8.54
N GLY A 82 -7.05 -11.62 7.99
CA GLY A 82 -7.17 -10.27 8.53
C GLY A 82 -5.91 -9.43 8.29
N PRO A 83 -5.92 -8.14 8.63
CA PRO A 83 -4.78 -7.28 8.38
C PRO A 83 -3.54 -7.66 9.18
N PRO A 84 -2.34 -7.39 8.64
CA PRO A 84 -1.10 -7.58 9.37
C PRO A 84 -1.00 -6.59 10.54
N PHE A 85 -0.23 -6.93 11.58
CA PHE A 85 0.06 -5.99 12.70
C PHE A 85 0.83 -4.75 12.27
N THR A 86 1.42 -4.80 11.09
CA THR A 86 2.06 -3.67 10.43
C THR A 86 1.08 -2.79 9.66
N LEU A 87 -0.22 -3.09 9.60
CA LEU A 87 -1.21 -2.29 8.88
C LEU A 87 -1.13 -0.81 9.28
N GLN A 88 -1.05 -0.54 10.59
CA GLN A 88 -0.91 0.82 11.11
C GLN A 88 0.28 1.53 10.46
N ARG A 89 1.44 0.88 10.46
CA ARG A 89 2.68 1.41 9.89
C ARG A 89 2.61 1.54 8.37
N LEU A 90 1.93 0.61 7.70
CA LEU A 90 1.71 0.62 6.26
C LEU A 90 0.90 1.87 5.87
N CYS A 91 -0.19 2.16 6.58
CA CYS A 91 -1.02 3.35 6.38
C CYS A 91 -0.23 4.64 6.64
N GLU A 92 0.54 4.72 7.72
CA GLU A 92 1.42 5.87 8.00
C GLU A 92 2.42 6.12 6.87
N ILE A 93 3.08 5.05 6.40
CA ILE A 93 4.05 5.12 5.31
C ILE A 93 3.38 5.61 4.03
N LEU A 94 2.20 5.09 3.69
CA LEU A 94 1.47 5.49 2.49
C LEU A 94 1.01 6.96 2.58
N LEU A 95 0.51 7.41 3.73
CA LEU A 95 0.08 8.80 3.94
C LEU A 95 1.24 9.79 3.81
N SER A 96 2.45 9.39 4.20
CA SER A 96 3.64 10.23 4.18
C SER A 96 4.68 9.77 3.14
N ALA A 97 4.27 8.97 2.15
CA ALA A 97 5.17 8.24 1.27
C ALA A 97 6.17 9.16 0.56
N THR A 98 5.67 10.20 -0.11
CA THR A 98 6.47 11.17 -0.86
C THR A 98 7.37 12.03 0.04
N SER A 99 7.02 12.16 1.33
CA SER A 99 7.81 12.93 2.31
C SER A 99 8.90 12.09 2.98
N ILE A 100 8.62 10.82 3.28
CA ILE A 100 9.56 9.92 3.97
C ILE A 100 10.50 9.24 2.97
N TYR A 101 9.98 8.87 1.81
CA TYR A 101 10.69 8.12 0.79
C TYR A 101 10.72 8.91 -0.52
N PRO A 102 11.79 9.66 -0.82
CA PRO A 102 11.90 10.41 -2.07
C PRO A 102 12.10 9.51 -3.29
N HIS A 103 12.42 8.23 -3.09
CA HIS A 103 12.59 7.25 -4.16
C HIS A 103 11.57 6.13 -4.02
N LEU A 104 11.00 5.74 -5.15
CA LEU A 104 9.98 4.69 -5.20
C LEU A 104 10.54 3.35 -4.71
N SER A 105 11.79 3.03 -5.02
CA SER A 105 12.44 1.77 -4.59
C SER A 105 12.48 1.66 -3.06
N LYS A 106 12.71 2.76 -2.35
CA LYS A 106 12.72 2.77 -0.88
C LYS A 106 11.32 2.61 -0.30
N LEU A 107 10.33 3.28 -0.89
CA LEU A 107 8.93 3.13 -0.50
C LEU A 107 8.48 1.69 -0.69
N ALA A 108 8.71 1.13 -1.87
CA ALA A 108 8.33 -0.24 -2.21
C ALA A 108 9.01 -1.25 -1.30
N PHE A 109 10.31 -1.09 -1.04
CA PHE A 109 11.04 -1.94 -0.09
C PHE A 109 10.48 -1.82 1.33
N ALA A 110 10.13 -0.61 1.79
CA ALA A 110 9.50 -0.43 3.09
C ALA A 110 8.14 -1.10 3.19
N LEU A 111 7.28 -0.95 2.17
CA LEU A 111 5.96 -1.60 2.11
C LEU A 111 6.11 -3.12 2.07
N GLU A 112 6.97 -3.63 1.20
CA GLU A 112 7.27 -5.06 1.11
C GLU A 112 7.71 -5.64 2.45
N LYS A 113 8.62 -4.96 3.16
CA LYS A 113 9.03 -5.42 4.50
C LYS A 113 7.91 -5.44 5.53
N ASN A 114 6.93 -4.55 5.40
CA ASN A 114 5.74 -4.55 6.25
C ASN A 114 4.74 -5.63 5.84
N LEU A 115 4.69 -6.01 4.55
CA LEU A 115 3.81 -7.07 4.02
C LEU A 115 4.43 -8.48 4.10
N LEU A 116 5.76 -8.59 4.18
CA LEU A 116 6.48 -9.86 4.39
C LEU A 116 6.42 -10.36 5.84
N VAL A 117 5.73 -9.64 6.73
CA VAL A 117 5.53 -10.11 8.10
C VAL A 117 4.59 -11.31 8.08
N THR A 118 5.04 -12.44 8.62
CA THR A 118 4.26 -13.68 8.68
C THR A 118 3.31 -13.74 9.88
N SER A 119 3.09 -12.61 10.58
CA SER A 119 2.19 -12.53 11.73
C SER A 119 1.07 -11.55 11.43
N THR A 120 -0.16 -11.95 11.68
CA THR A 120 -1.38 -11.13 11.59
C THR A 120 -1.76 -10.60 12.97
N LEU A 121 -2.54 -9.52 13.05
CA LEU A 121 -3.14 -9.13 14.33
C LEU A 121 -4.08 -10.24 14.76
N SER A 122 -3.72 -10.96 15.81
CA SER A 122 -4.66 -11.83 16.51
C SER A 122 -5.72 -10.92 17.11
N VAL A 123 -6.96 -11.01 16.61
CA VAL A 123 -8.11 -10.36 17.24
C VAL A 123 -8.08 -10.76 18.72
N PRO A 124 -7.99 -9.83 19.68
CA PRO A 124 -7.97 -10.21 21.08
C PRO A 124 -9.30 -10.87 21.40
N THR A 125 -9.28 -12.18 21.62
CA THR A 125 -10.43 -12.95 22.09
C THR A 125 -10.86 -12.33 23.42
N ARG A 126 -12.00 -11.64 23.40
CA ARG A 126 -12.62 -11.07 24.61
C ARG A 126 -13.59 -12.06 25.22
#